data_AF-A0A4Q2VSL9-F1
#
_entry.id   AF-A0A4Q2VSL9-F1
#
_cell.length_a   1.000
_cell.length_b   1.000
_cell.length_c   1.000
_cell.angle_alpha   90.00
_cell.angle_beta   90.00
_cell.angle_gamma   90.00
#
_symmetry.space_group_name_H-M   'P 1'
#
loop_
_entity.id
_entity.type
_entity.pdbx_description
1 polymer ?
#
loop_
_entity_poly.entity_id
_entity_poly.type
_entity_poly.pdbx_seq_one_letter_code
_entity_poly.pdbx_strand_id
1 'polypeptide(L)'
;MLEIVRKAWAWKPQNGKPQLYVSMIALDVSGAYNCVDRILLLQTLAGCGVATWFLRVIHPFLSDRATVLKLPQSVSDPFFVNIGIPQGSPLPPLLFLFYTAPLLVMLAEEIKKMKRPYVEVHVFSYVDDTYLMAVSPSYEENCSVLKVFHDLIMEWAKGAHLSFSPEKSLVIHFQRPVSMAKQKSDQRKRENLGPNDMPKEKPKVEPPCTLLPDIDELKSNPNCLQHEKLLVLGLMLDPKLSFEHHLTLIEEKVETALRYQLRISGANWGMTLEKTRQYYICKIRPVISYACAAWFVWVKKGGLHCSLPDGQIARLQKLQYKCIMLLSGAIRGTARVVLEKECHIDSIEVFLYRMSISFRAKSLMVRPYAFWFKDGNHSTYFNILNGLMINVNSTQSISRFDYVIRQSILMFC
;
A
#
# COMPACT_ATOMS: atom_id res chain seq x y z
N MET A 1 -1.66 0.96 -7.48
CA MET A 1 -1.18 -0.43 -7.35
C MET A 1 -2.26 -1.48 -7.61
N LEU A 2 -3.11 -1.91 -6.66
CA LEU A 2 -3.98 -3.10 -6.84
C LEU A 2 -4.98 -3.04 -8.00
N GLU A 3 -5.40 -1.84 -8.41
CA GLU A 3 -6.25 -1.67 -9.59
C GLU A 3 -5.55 -2.11 -10.89
N ILE A 4 -4.23 -1.92 -10.99
CA ILE A 4 -3.42 -2.34 -12.14
C ILE A 4 -3.43 -3.86 -12.25
N VAL A 5 -3.20 -4.56 -11.13
CA VAL A 5 -3.30 -6.04 -11.07
C VAL A 5 -4.67 -6.50 -11.56
N ARG A 6 -5.74 -5.89 -11.04
CA ARG A 6 -7.11 -6.25 -11.41
C ARG A 6 -7.42 -5.95 -12.88
N LYS A 7 -6.93 -4.85 -13.44
CA LYS A 7 -7.07 -4.50 -14.87
C LYS A 7 -6.34 -5.52 -15.76
N ALA A 8 -5.11 -5.87 -15.41
CA ALA A 8 -4.34 -6.89 -16.11
C ALA A 8 -5.05 -8.27 -16.07
N TRP A 9 -5.65 -8.65 -14.93
CA TRP A 9 -6.42 -9.89 -14.84
C TRP A 9 -7.79 -9.84 -15.54
N ALA A 10 -8.42 -8.67 -15.61
CA ALA A 10 -9.67 -8.47 -16.34
C ALA A 10 -9.46 -8.47 -17.87
N TRP A 11 -8.23 -8.27 -18.32
CA TRP A 11 -7.85 -8.36 -19.72
C TRP A 11 -8.24 -9.73 -20.29
N LYS A 12 -9.07 -9.72 -21.34
CA LYS A 12 -9.49 -10.92 -22.05
C LYS A 12 -8.62 -11.07 -23.30
N PRO A 13 -7.88 -12.19 -23.45
CA PRO A 13 -7.21 -12.50 -24.70
C PRO A 13 -8.30 -12.88 -25.73
N GLN A 14 -8.83 -11.89 -26.44
CA GLN A 14 -9.67 -12.09 -27.63
C GLN A 14 -9.06 -11.29 -28.78
N ASN A 15 -9.12 -11.83 -29.99
CA ASN A 15 -8.54 -11.28 -31.23
C ASN A 15 -7.00 -11.15 -31.20
N GLY A 16 -6.27 -12.23 -30.85
CA GLY A 16 -4.80 -12.27 -30.95
C GLY A 16 -4.03 -11.46 -29.89
N LYS A 17 -4.72 -10.90 -28.88
CA LYS A 17 -4.09 -10.15 -27.79
C LYS A 17 -3.56 -11.09 -26.70
N PRO A 18 -2.31 -10.92 -26.21
CA PRO A 18 -1.73 -11.80 -25.21
C PRO A 18 -2.36 -11.63 -23.83
N GLN A 19 -2.21 -12.64 -22.96
CA GLN A 19 -2.49 -12.53 -21.54
C GLN A 19 -1.44 -11.63 -20.88
N LEU A 20 -1.84 -10.84 -19.88
CA LEU A 20 -0.95 -9.94 -19.16
C LEU A 20 -0.57 -10.52 -17.78
N TYR A 21 0.71 -10.45 -17.47
CA TYR A 21 1.33 -10.83 -16.22
C TYR A 21 1.84 -9.60 -15.49
N VAL A 22 1.82 -9.62 -14.16
CA VAL A 22 2.17 -8.46 -13.35
C VAL A 22 3.22 -8.85 -12.32
N SER A 23 4.30 -8.07 -12.26
CA SER A 23 5.39 -8.26 -11.29
C SER A 23 5.68 -6.94 -10.61
N MET A 24 6.08 -6.99 -9.34
CA MET A 24 6.39 -5.81 -8.56
C MET A 24 7.66 -6.02 -7.75
N ILE A 25 8.49 -4.98 -7.67
CA ILE A 25 9.62 -4.87 -6.76
C ILE A 25 9.29 -3.79 -5.75
N ALA A 26 9.44 -4.10 -4.46
CA ALA A 26 9.51 -3.14 -3.38
C ALA A 26 10.98 -2.85 -3.07
N LEU A 27 11.35 -1.58 -3.04
CA LEU A 27 12.68 -1.05 -2.75
C LEU A 27 12.61 -0.29 -1.43
N ASP A 28 13.58 -0.54 -0.54
CA ASP A 28 13.72 0.13 0.76
C ASP A 28 14.89 1.11 0.69
N VAL A 29 14.65 2.40 1.01
CA VAL A 29 15.73 3.39 1.15
C VAL A 29 16.38 3.22 2.53
N SER A 30 17.69 2.97 2.57
CA SER A 30 18.43 2.80 3.82
C SER A 30 18.57 4.13 4.54
N GLY A 31 18.02 4.25 5.75
CA GLY A 31 18.25 5.42 6.60
C GLY A 31 17.86 6.75 5.95
N ALA A 32 16.78 6.73 5.15
CA ALA A 32 16.42 7.77 4.20
C ALA A 32 16.57 9.22 4.71
N TYR A 33 15.96 9.55 5.86
CA TYR A 33 16.04 10.92 6.40
C TYR A 33 17.46 11.34 6.78
N ASN A 34 18.28 10.40 7.24
CA ASN A 34 19.68 10.67 7.60
C ASN A 34 20.56 10.84 6.35
N CYS A 35 20.22 10.17 5.25
CA CYS A 35 20.96 10.21 4.00
C CYS A 35 20.67 11.43 3.12
N VAL A 36 19.67 12.25 3.47
CA VAL A 36 19.34 13.44 2.67
C VAL A 36 20.48 14.44 2.65
N ASP A 37 20.95 14.77 1.45
CA ASP A 37 21.84 15.89 1.22
C ASP A 37 21.06 17.21 1.35
N ARG A 38 21.46 17.99 2.37
CA ARG A 38 20.79 19.25 2.73
C ARG A 38 20.97 20.34 1.69
N ILE A 39 22.10 20.36 0.99
CA ILE A 39 22.38 21.35 -0.06
C ILE A 39 21.53 21.03 -1.27
N LEU A 40 21.53 19.77 -1.69
CA LEU A 40 20.71 19.30 -2.81
C LEU A 40 19.21 19.50 -2.52
N LEU A 41 18.75 19.25 -1.29
CA LEU A 41 17.37 19.53 -0.88
C LEU A 41 17.03 21.02 -1.04
N LEU A 42 17.87 21.93 -0.54
CA LEU A 42 17.64 23.37 -0.65
C LEU A 42 17.65 23.84 -2.11
N GLN A 43 18.56 23.32 -2.94
CA GLN A 43 18.59 23.57 -4.38
C GLN A 43 17.33 23.05 -5.07
N THR A 44 16.84 21.88 -4.69
CA THR A 44 15.62 21.28 -5.23
C THR A 44 14.40 22.12 -4.87
N LEU A 45 14.28 22.56 -3.61
CA LEU A 45 13.20 23.46 -3.17
C LEU A 45 13.24 24.80 -3.92
N ALA A 46 14.43 25.39 -4.09
CA ALA A 46 14.60 26.60 -4.89
C ALA A 46 14.19 26.37 -6.37
N GLY A 47 14.61 25.24 -6.94
CA GLY A 47 14.23 24.82 -8.30
C GLY A 47 12.74 24.56 -8.46
N CYS A 48 12.04 24.15 -7.40
CA CYS A 48 10.57 24.04 -7.36
C CYS A 48 9.84 25.38 -7.17
N GLY A 49 10.56 26.50 -7.05
CA GLY A 49 9.97 27.83 -6.89
C GLY A 49 9.57 28.19 -5.45
N VAL A 50 10.10 27.47 -4.45
CA VAL A 50 9.89 27.83 -3.04
C VAL A 50 10.52 29.19 -2.76
N ALA A 51 9.73 30.10 -2.18
CA ALA A 51 10.15 31.46 -1.94
C ALA A 51 11.42 31.55 -1.07
N THR A 52 12.33 32.46 -1.44
CA THR A 52 13.64 32.60 -0.78
C THR A 52 13.54 32.83 0.73
N TRP A 53 12.53 33.58 1.19
CA TRP A 53 12.32 33.80 2.63
C TRP A 53 12.03 32.50 3.37
N PHE A 54 11.32 31.55 2.75
CA PHE A 54 10.99 30.26 3.36
C PHE A 54 12.21 29.33 3.36
N LEU A 55 13.03 29.35 2.30
CA LEU A 55 14.32 28.66 2.28
C LEU A 55 15.25 29.13 3.39
N ARG A 56 15.25 30.44 3.72
CA ARG A 56 16.01 30.99 4.85
C ARG A 56 15.52 30.50 6.21
N VAL A 57 14.27 30.06 6.32
CA VAL A 57 13.73 29.42 7.53
C VAL A 57 14.11 27.93 7.57
N ILE A 58 14.05 27.24 6.42
CA ILE A 58 14.41 25.82 6.31
C ILE A 58 15.91 25.60 6.55
N HIS A 59 16.78 26.52 6.12
CA HIS A 59 18.23 26.33 6.23
C HIS A 59 18.70 26.15 7.70
N PRO A 60 18.38 27.04 8.66
CA PRO A 60 18.69 26.82 10.08
C PRO A 60 17.95 25.63 10.70
N PHE A 61 16.79 25.22 10.16
CA PHE A 61 16.14 23.99 10.61
C PHE A 61 16.95 22.73 10.22
N LEU A 62 17.64 22.79 9.07
CA LEU A 62 18.50 21.71 8.58
C LEU A 62 19.95 21.78 9.10
N SER A 63 20.38 22.91 9.66
CA SER A 63 21.78 23.20 10.02
C SER A 63 21.93 23.61 11.49
N ASP A 64 23.17 23.62 11.97
CA ASP A 64 23.56 24.16 13.29
C ASP A 64 22.79 23.57 14.48
N ARG A 65 22.47 22.27 14.42
CA ARG A 65 21.76 21.57 15.48
C ARG A 65 22.72 20.93 16.46
N ALA A 66 22.56 21.23 17.74
CA ALA A 66 23.21 20.53 18.83
C ALA A 66 22.20 19.63 19.54
N THR A 67 22.61 18.38 19.80
CA THR A 67 21.83 17.38 20.53
C THR A 67 22.54 17.05 21.83
N VAL A 68 21.76 16.68 22.84
CA VAL A 68 22.24 16.22 24.14
C VAL A 68 21.57 14.90 24.47
N LEU A 69 22.32 13.93 24.98
CA LEU A 69 21.77 12.67 25.47
C LEU A 69 21.37 12.84 26.94
N LYS A 70 20.08 12.71 27.23
CA LYS A 70 19.55 12.75 28.60
C LYS A 70 19.23 11.34 29.08
N LEU A 71 20.06 10.82 29.98
CA LEU A 71 19.79 9.61 30.76
C LEU A 71 19.22 10.01 32.14
N PRO A 72 18.59 9.09 32.90
CA PRO A 72 17.94 9.44 34.17
C PRO A 72 18.85 10.13 35.19
N GLN A 73 20.16 9.89 35.15
CA GLN A 73 21.14 10.39 36.13
C GLN A 73 22.28 11.19 35.49
N SER A 74 22.32 11.32 34.17
CA SER A 74 23.40 12.03 33.48
C SER A 74 22.92 12.69 32.20
N VAL A 75 23.57 13.80 31.87
CA VAL A 75 23.34 14.57 30.66
C VAL A 75 24.69 14.67 29.96
N SER A 76 24.75 14.30 28.68
CA SER A 76 26.00 14.45 27.92
C SER A 76 26.33 15.90 27.66
N ASP A 77 27.57 16.19 27.28
CA ASP A 77 27.88 17.46 26.64
C ASP A 77 27.11 17.58 25.31
N PRO A 78 26.77 18.81 24.88
CA PRO A 78 26.16 19.05 23.56
C PRO A 78 27.10 18.61 22.44
N PHE A 79 26.57 17.86 21.48
CA PHE A 79 27.29 17.48 20.27
C PHE A 79 26.48 17.83 19.02
N PHE A 80 27.15 18.22 17.94
CA PHE A 80 26.51 18.66 16.72
C PHE A 80 25.96 17.48 15.90
N VAL A 81 24.72 17.59 15.42
CA VAL A 81 24.06 16.59 14.57
C VAL A 81 23.51 17.26 13.31
N ASN A 82 24.41 17.49 12.36
CA ASN A 82 24.15 18.16 11.08
C ASN A 82 24.01 17.17 9.91
N ILE A 83 23.30 16.07 10.16
CA ILE A 83 23.07 15.00 9.18
C ILE A 83 21.58 15.00 8.83
N GLY A 84 21.28 14.91 7.53
CA GLY A 84 19.91 14.68 7.04
C GLY A 84 18.85 15.67 7.53
N ILE A 85 17.60 15.18 7.54
CA ILE A 85 16.42 15.89 8.00
C ILE A 85 16.05 15.44 9.43
N PRO A 86 15.79 16.37 10.38
CA PRO A 86 15.62 16.02 11.78
C PRO A 86 14.24 15.41 12.05
N GLN A 87 14.18 14.25 12.72
CA GLN A 87 12.94 13.58 13.08
C GLN A 87 12.23 14.25 14.28
N GLY A 88 10.91 14.09 14.38
CA GLY A 88 10.11 14.57 15.52
C GLY A 88 9.37 15.89 15.31
N SER A 89 9.38 16.43 14.09
CA SER A 89 8.56 17.57 13.68
C SER A 89 7.69 17.20 12.47
N PRO A 90 6.66 18.00 12.11
CA PRO A 90 5.78 17.69 10.97
C PRO A 90 6.37 18.08 9.59
N LEU A 91 7.45 18.87 9.54
CA LEU A 91 8.08 19.36 8.31
C LEU A 91 8.93 18.31 7.53
N PRO A 92 9.70 17.41 8.17
CA PRO A 92 10.58 16.44 7.53
C PRO A 92 9.95 15.56 6.46
N PRO A 93 8.76 14.97 6.67
CA PRO A 93 8.12 14.16 5.64
C PRO A 93 7.84 14.98 4.37
N LEU A 94 7.45 16.25 4.51
CA LEU A 94 7.22 17.14 3.37
C LEU A 94 8.53 17.46 2.63
N LEU A 95 9.60 17.75 3.36
CA LEU A 95 10.91 18.00 2.77
C LEU A 95 11.44 16.79 2.02
N PHE A 96 11.23 15.58 2.57
CA PHE A 96 11.63 14.33 1.91
C PHE A 96 10.86 14.11 0.59
N LEU A 97 9.57 14.46 0.54
CA LEU A 97 8.80 14.39 -0.71
C LEU A 97 9.38 15.31 -1.80
N PHE A 98 9.83 16.51 -1.46
CA PHE A 98 10.50 17.39 -2.41
C PHE A 98 11.84 16.82 -2.85
N TYR A 99 12.58 16.20 -1.94
CA TYR A 99 13.86 15.57 -2.22
C TYR A 99 13.77 14.45 -3.25
N THR A 100 12.75 13.59 -3.14
CA THR A 100 12.56 12.44 -4.04
C THR A 100 11.73 12.76 -5.28
N ALA A 101 11.09 13.94 -5.35
CA ALA A 101 10.29 14.33 -6.51
C ALA A 101 11.03 14.29 -7.86
N PRO A 102 12.31 14.72 -7.98
CA PRO A 102 13.05 14.64 -9.24
C PRO A 102 13.19 13.21 -9.78
N LEU A 103 13.33 12.21 -8.90
CA LEU A 103 13.36 10.79 -9.29
C LEU A 103 12.07 10.40 -10.00
N LEU A 104 10.92 10.74 -9.41
CA LEU A 104 9.62 10.40 -9.98
C LEU A 104 9.38 11.07 -11.33
N VAL A 105 9.83 12.32 -11.51
CA VAL A 105 9.74 13.04 -12.78
C VAL A 105 10.59 12.36 -13.86
N MET A 106 11.85 12.01 -13.54
CA MET A 106 12.74 11.30 -14.47
C MET A 106 12.12 9.97 -14.90
N LEU A 107 11.67 9.15 -13.95
CA LEU A 107 11.06 7.85 -14.26
C LEU A 107 9.80 8.02 -15.11
N ALA A 108 8.99 9.05 -14.87
CA ALA A 108 7.82 9.33 -15.68
C ALA A 108 8.16 9.65 -17.14
N GLU A 109 9.24 10.38 -17.39
CA GLU A 109 9.73 10.68 -18.73
C GLU A 109 10.23 9.42 -19.44
N GLU A 110 10.98 8.57 -18.74
CA GLU A 110 11.44 7.28 -19.28
C GLU A 110 10.28 6.35 -19.62
N ILE A 111 9.24 6.30 -18.79
CA ILE A 111 8.02 5.51 -19.09
C ILE A 111 7.32 6.05 -20.35
N LYS A 112 7.24 7.38 -20.53
CA LYS A 112 6.65 7.97 -21.74
C LYS A 112 7.45 7.68 -23.01
N LYS A 113 8.78 7.58 -22.90
CA LYS A 113 9.68 7.20 -24.01
C LYS A 113 9.49 5.74 -24.41
N MET A 114 9.16 4.86 -23.47
CA MET A 114 8.83 3.46 -23.75
C MET A 114 7.49 3.33 -24.49
N LYS A 115 7.54 3.38 -25.81
CA LYS A 115 6.41 3.01 -26.69
C LYS A 115 6.51 1.54 -27.09
N ARG A 116 6.22 0.64 -26.15
CA ARG A 116 6.12 -0.80 -26.42
C ARG A 116 4.67 -1.27 -26.28
N PRO A 117 4.12 -1.99 -27.27
CA PRO A 117 2.76 -2.50 -27.16
C PRO A 117 2.67 -3.52 -26.00
N TYR A 118 1.63 -3.40 -25.19
CA TYR A 118 1.33 -4.30 -24.07
C TYR A 118 2.31 -4.27 -22.88
N VAL A 119 3.30 -3.38 -22.88
CA VAL A 119 4.23 -3.20 -21.76
C VAL A 119 3.89 -1.91 -21.03
N GLU A 120 3.66 -2.03 -19.73
CA GLU A 120 3.38 -0.90 -18.86
C GLU A 120 4.28 -0.95 -17.63
N VAL A 121 4.80 0.21 -17.24
CA VAL A 121 5.53 0.39 -15.97
C VAL A 121 4.85 1.44 -15.13
N HIS A 122 4.76 1.17 -13.84
CA HIS A 122 4.16 2.04 -12.84
C HIS A 122 5.10 2.16 -11.65
N VAL A 123 5.28 3.38 -11.17
CA VAL A 123 6.11 3.69 -10.00
C VAL A 123 5.22 4.27 -8.92
N PHE A 124 5.35 3.76 -7.69
CA PHE A 124 4.68 4.30 -6.51
C PHE A 124 5.74 4.59 -5.46
N SER A 125 5.73 5.77 -4.86
CA SER A 125 6.59 6.09 -3.72
C SER A 125 5.72 6.60 -2.57
N TYR A 126 6.03 6.14 -1.36
CA TYR A 126 5.46 6.63 -0.13
C TYR A 126 6.58 6.85 0.88
N VAL A 127 7.05 8.08 0.98
CA VAL A 127 8.23 8.41 1.79
C VAL A 127 9.36 7.45 1.37
N ASP A 128 9.87 6.62 2.28
CA ASP A 128 11.04 5.77 2.06
C ASP A 128 10.73 4.50 1.24
N ASP A 129 9.46 4.12 1.12
CA ASP A 129 9.02 2.95 0.36
C ASP A 129 8.86 3.29 -1.12
N THR A 130 9.60 2.61 -2.00
CA THR A 130 9.45 2.77 -3.46
C THR A 130 9.07 1.45 -4.11
N TYR A 131 8.02 1.44 -4.92
CA TYR A 131 7.50 0.26 -5.60
C TYR A 131 7.54 0.44 -7.11
N LEU A 132 8.20 -0.48 -7.80
CA LEU A 132 8.20 -0.61 -9.24
C LEU A 132 7.28 -1.75 -9.66
N MET A 133 6.42 -1.52 -10.64
CA MET A 133 5.46 -2.52 -11.11
C MET A 133 5.48 -2.58 -12.63
N ALA A 134 5.71 -3.78 -13.18
CA ALA A 134 5.68 -4.04 -14.61
C ALA A 134 4.49 -4.93 -14.97
N VAL A 135 3.85 -4.60 -16.09
CA VAL A 135 2.78 -5.39 -16.72
C VAL A 135 3.21 -5.68 -18.15
N SER A 136 3.27 -6.95 -18.53
CA SER A 136 3.62 -7.36 -19.90
C SER A 136 3.09 -8.76 -20.22
N PRO A 137 3.19 -9.22 -21.48
CA PRO A 137 2.82 -10.57 -21.88
C PRO A 137 3.61 -11.72 -21.27
N SER A 138 4.73 -11.47 -20.57
CA SER A 138 5.56 -12.51 -19.96
C SER A 138 6.21 -12.06 -18.64
N TYR A 139 6.61 -13.00 -17.79
CA TYR A 139 7.34 -12.66 -16.57
C TYR A 139 8.79 -12.26 -16.87
N GLU A 140 9.39 -12.82 -17.93
CA GLU A 140 10.73 -12.50 -18.41
C GLU A 140 10.83 -11.06 -18.90
N GLU A 141 9.82 -10.56 -19.62
CA GLU A 141 9.76 -9.17 -20.05
C GLU A 141 9.55 -8.24 -18.85
N ASN A 142 8.69 -8.62 -17.90
CA ASN A 142 8.54 -7.90 -16.64
C ASN A 142 9.88 -7.78 -15.89
N CYS A 143 10.61 -8.88 -15.70
CA CYS A 143 11.91 -8.89 -15.01
C CYS A 143 12.94 -8.02 -15.73
N SER A 144 12.96 -8.07 -17.06
CA SER A 144 13.87 -7.27 -17.89
C SER A 144 13.59 -5.77 -17.77
N VAL A 145 12.31 -5.39 -17.83
CA VAL A 145 11.88 -3.99 -17.68
C VAL A 145 12.11 -3.48 -16.26
N LEU A 146 11.83 -4.30 -15.25
CA LEU A 146 12.07 -3.94 -13.86
C LEU A 146 13.56 -3.72 -13.57
N LYS A 147 14.46 -4.53 -14.16
CA LYS A 147 15.91 -4.30 -14.08
C LYS A 147 16.30 -2.93 -14.65
N VAL A 148 15.84 -2.58 -15.85
CA VAL A 148 16.15 -1.28 -16.46
C VAL A 148 15.73 -0.12 -15.56
N PHE A 149 14.52 -0.18 -14.99
CA PHE A 149 14.02 0.86 -14.10
C PHE A 149 14.72 0.89 -12.74
N HIS A 150 15.10 -0.27 -12.23
CA HIS A 150 15.93 -0.38 -11.04
C HIS A 150 17.28 0.31 -11.24
N ASP A 151 17.96 0.03 -12.36
CA ASP A 151 19.29 0.59 -12.64
C ASP A 151 19.23 2.12 -12.80
N LEU A 152 18.15 2.64 -13.41
CA LEU A 152 17.88 4.08 -13.47
C LEU A 152 17.69 4.71 -12.08
N ILE A 153 16.96 4.02 -11.18
CA ILE A 153 16.81 4.47 -9.79
C ILE A 153 18.16 4.49 -9.10
N MET A 154 18.95 3.41 -9.21
CA MET A 154 20.24 3.30 -8.55
C MET A 154 21.23 4.35 -9.05
N GLU A 155 21.25 4.64 -10.35
CA GLU A 155 22.11 5.68 -10.91
C GLU A 155 21.71 7.08 -10.42
N TRP A 156 20.40 7.38 -10.39
CA TRP A 156 19.93 8.63 -9.81
C TRP A 156 20.24 8.72 -8.31
N ALA A 157 20.09 7.62 -7.57
CA ALA A 157 20.31 7.55 -6.13
C ALA A 157 21.76 7.90 -5.76
N LYS A 158 22.75 7.43 -6.55
CA LYS A 158 24.16 7.81 -6.39
C LYS A 158 24.35 9.32 -6.46
N GLY A 159 23.74 9.97 -7.47
CA GLY A 159 23.81 11.43 -7.62
C GLY A 159 23.06 12.19 -6.52
N ALA A 160 22.02 11.59 -5.96
CA ALA A 160 21.25 12.12 -4.84
C ALA A 160 21.76 11.67 -3.46
N HIS A 161 22.95 11.07 -3.36
CA HIS A 161 23.51 10.53 -2.10
C HIS A 161 22.55 9.64 -1.28
N LEU A 162 21.61 8.97 -1.96
CA LEU A 162 20.71 8.00 -1.35
C LEU A 162 21.24 6.58 -1.54
N SER A 163 21.17 5.80 -0.47
CA SER A 163 21.41 4.37 -0.50
C SER A 163 20.09 3.61 -0.41
N PHE A 164 19.97 2.58 -1.24
CA PHE A 164 18.93 1.57 -1.10
C PHE A 164 19.50 0.36 -0.37
N SER A 165 18.63 -0.34 0.38
CA SER A 165 18.94 -1.56 1.12
C SER A 165 18.55 -2.77 0.26
N PRO A 166 19.47 -3.34 -0.53
CA PRO A 166 19.08 -4.39 -1.47
C PRO A 166 18.65 -5.68 -0.77
N GLU A 167 19.19 -5.92 0.44
CA GLU A 167 18.80 -7.03 1.32
C GLU A 167 17.35 -6.97 1.81
N LYS A 168 16.71 -5.79 1.72
CA LYS A 168 15.30 -5.59 2.07
C LYS A 168 14.41 -5.44 0.86
N SER A 169 14.98 -5.38 -0.35
CA SER A 169 14.20 -5.32 -1.57
C SER A 169 13.48 -6.66 -1.79
N LEU A 170 12.19 -6.59 -2.08
CA LEU A 170 11.32 -7.77 -2.20
C LEU A 170 10.62 -7.77 -3.56
N VAL A 171 10.49 -8.96 -4.15
CA VAL A 171 9.82 -9.18 -5.43
C VAL A 171 8.56 -10.00 -5.23
N ILE A 172 7.47 -9.65 -5.91
CA ILE A 172 6.24 -10.45 -5.95
C ILE A 172 5.68 -10.54 -7.37
N HIS A 173 5.31 -11.75 -7.79
CA HIS A 173 4.61 -12.01 -9.04
C HIS A 173 3.14 -12.27 -8.76
N PHE A 174 2.25 -11.48 -9.37
CA PHE A 174 0.81 -11.61 -9.16
C PHE A 174 0.21 -12.64 -10.12
N GLN A 175 -0.56 -13.57 -9.57
CA GLN A 175 -1.18 -14.66 -10.31
C GLN A 175 -2.70 -14.52 -10.36
N ARG A 176 -3.26 -14.59 -11.57
CA ARG A 176 -4.71 -14.60 -11.75
C ARG A 176 -5.33 -15.79 -11.01
N PRO A 177 -6.31 -15.58 -10.11
CA PRO A 177 -7.02 -16.68 -9.48
C PRO A 177 -7.77 -17.51 -10.53
N VAL A 178 -7.57 -18.83 -10.52
CA VAL A 178 -8.36 -19.74 -11.37
C VAL A 178 -9.80 -19.75 -10.86
N SER A 179 -10.79 -19.49 -11.72
CA SER A 179 -12.17 -19.39 -11.26
C SER A 179 -12.68 -20.73 -10.70
N MET A 180 -13.30 -20.70 -9.53
CA MET A 180 -13.93 -21.87 -8.88
C MET A 180 -15.01 -22.53 -9.75
N ALA A 181 -15.68 -21.75 -10.62
CA ALA A 181 -16.67 -22.26 -11.56
C ALA A 181 -16.04 -23.10 -12.69
N LYS A 182 -14.86 -22.68 -13.17
CA LYS A 182 -14.06 -23.43 -14.15
C LYS A 182 -13.49 -24.71 -13.53
N GLN A 183 -13.04 -24.65 -12.27
CA GLN A 183 -12.62 -25.86 -11.53
C GLN A 183 -13.77 -26.85 -11.34
N LYS A 184 -14.96 -26.40 -10.91
CA LYS A 184 -16.14 -27.28 -10.78
C LYS A 184 -16.67 -27.79 -12.12
N SER A 185 -16.61 -27.01 -13.19
CA SER A 185 -16.99 -27.48 -14.53
C SER A 185 -15.99 -28.47 -15.10
N ASP A 186 -14.69 -28.25 -14.90
CA ASP A 186 -13.62 -29.15 -15.33
C ASP A 186 -13.64 -30.44 -14.52
N GLN A 187 -14.00 -30.37 -13.23
CA GLN A 187 -14.20 -31.52 -12.36
C GLN A 187 -15.45 -32.33 -12.74
N ARG A 188 -16.60 -31.68 -12.97
CA ARG A 188 -17.81 -32.36 -13.48
C ARG A 188 -17.61 -32.98 -14.87
N LYS A 189 -16.84 -32.32 -15.74
CA LYS A 189 -16.47 -32.90 -17.06
C LYS A 189 -15.58 -34.12 -16.92
N ARG A 190 -14.69 -34.18 -15.92
CA ARG A 190 -13.83 -35.35 -15.64
C ARG A 190 -14.60 -36.51 -15.03
N GLU A 191 -15.53 -36.22 -14.13
CA GLU A 191 -16.40 -37.23 -13.51
C GLU A 191 -17.36 -37.87 -14.53
N ASN A 192 -17.65 -37.18 -15.64
CA ASN A 192 -18.53 -37.65 -16.72
C ASN A 192 -17.78 -38.33 -17.90
N LEU A 193 -16.45 -38.44 -17.87
CA LEU A 193 -15.66 -39.12 -18.91
C LEU A 193 -15.34 -40.55 -18.47
N GLY A 194 -15.54 -41.53 -19.35
CA GLY A 194 -15.20 -42.92 -19.08
C GLY A 194 -13.68 -43.13 -18.90
N PRO A 195 -13.23 -44.25 -18.31
CA PRO A 195 -11.81 -44.51 -18.01
C PRO A 195 -10.86 -44.35 -19.20
N ASN A 196 -11.37 -44.50 -20.44
CA ASN A 196 -10.59 -44.41 -21.67
C ASN A 196 -10.59 -43.00 -22.32
N ASP A 197 -11.46 -42.08 -21.90
CA ASP A 197 -11.59 -40.72 -22.46
C ASP A 197 -11.05 -39.63 -21.52
N MET A 198 -10.35 -40.02 -20.45
CA MET A 198 -9.69 -39.09 -19.53
C MET A 198 -8.65 -38.25 -20.29
N PRO A 199 -8.73 -36.91 -20.31
CA PRO A 199 -7.69 -36.08 -20.88
C PRO A 199 -6.38 -36.35 -20.15
N LYS A 200 -5.35 -36.78 -20.90
CA LYS A 200 -4.02 -37.14 -20.39
C LYS A 200 -3.30 -35.99 -19.66
N GLU A 201 -3.79 -34.75 -19.75
CA GLU A 201 -3.25 -33.61 -19.02
C GLU A 201 -4.23 -33.06 -17.95
N LYS A 202 -3.78 -33.05 -16.69
CA LYS A 202 -4.40 -32.26 -15.61
C LYS A 202 -4.41 -30.76 -16.01
N PRO A 203 -5.36 -29.92 -15.54
CA PRO A 203 -5.33 -28.51 -15.88
C PRO A 203 -4.03 -27.97 -15.28
N LYS A 204 -3.13 -27.46 -16.11
CA LYS A 204 -1.86 -26.90 -15.66
C LYS A 204 -2.19 -25.73 -14.73
N VAL A 205 -2.17 -25.97 -13.42
CA VAL A 205 -1.99 -24.88 -12.46
C VAL A 205 -0.57 -24.42 -12.75
N GLU A 206 -0.44 -23.29 -13.43
CA GLU A 206 0.89 -22.72 -13.72
C GLU A 206 1.62 -22.59 -12.38
N PRO A 207 2.82 -23.20 -12.24
CA PRO A 207 3.58 -23.11 -11.01
C PRO A 207 3.89 -21.64 -10.67
N PRO A 208 4.09 -21.30 -9.39
CA PRO A 208 4.55 -19.97 -9.00
C PRO A 208 5.79 -19.59 -9.81
N CYS A 209 5.77 -18.39 -10.40
CA CYS A 209 6.93 -17.89 -11.12
C CYS A 209 8.09 -17.72 -10.14
N THR A 210 9.23 -18.29 -10.48
CA THR A 210 10.49 -18.22 -9.72
C THR A 210 11.51 -17.29 -10.36
N LEU A 211 11.13 -16.59 -11.43
CA LEU A 211 12.04 -15.69 -12.12
C LEU A 211 12.38 -14.51 -11.22
N LEU A 212 13.61 -14.04 -11.32
CA LEU A 212 14.04 -12.81 -10.69
C LEU A 212 14.55 -11.87 -11.77
N PRO A 213 14.34 -10.55 -11.61
CA PRO A 213 15.10 -9.56 -12.34
C PRO A 213 16.59 -9.83 -12.18
N ASP A 214 17.35 -9.64 -13.25
CA ASP A 214 18.80 -9.87 -13.27
C ASP A 214 19.55 -8.75 -12.51
N ILE A 215 19.28 -8.62 -11.22
CA ILE A 215 19.83 -7.63 -10.31
C ILE A 215 20.70 -8.40 -9.33
N ASP A 216 22.00 -8.14 -9.33
CA ASP A 216 22.98 -8.95 -8.59
C ASP A 216 22.71 -8.93 -7.09
N GLU A 217 22.21 -7.82 -6.58
CA GLU A 217 21.91 -7.65 -5.18
C GLU A 217 20.67 -8.46 -4.74
N LEU A 218 19.68 -8.65 -5.62
CA LEU A 218 18.51 -9.50 -5.33
C LEU A 218 18.89 -10.98 -5.28
N LYS A 219 19.86 -11.42 -6.09
CA LYS A 219 20.36 -12.81 -6.08
C LYS A 219 21.03 -13.18 -4.76
N SER A 220 21.60 -12.19 -4.07
CA SER A 220 22.26 -12.40 -2.78
C SER A 220 21.29 -12.71 -1.63
N ASN A 221 20.01 -12.32 -1.77
CA ASN A 221 18.98 -12.52 -0.76
C ASN A 221 18.05 -13.69 -1.15
N PRO A 222 18.15 -14.87 -0.48
CA PRO A 222 17.32 -16.03 -0.82
C PRO A 222 15.83 -15.81 -0.52
N ASN A 223 15.49 -14.83 0.31
CA ASN A 223 14.12 -14.47 0.67
C ASN A 223 13.60 -13.25 -0.12
N CYS A 224 14.30 -12.79 -1.17
CA CYS A 224 13.82 -11.63 -1.94
C CYS A 224 12.49 -11.93 -2.65
N LEU A 225 12.31 -13.16 -3.14
CA LEU A 225 11.10 -13.56 -3.86
C LEU A 225 10.00 -13.99 -2.89
N GLN A 226 8.91 -13.24 -2.88
CA GLN A 226 7.78 -13.48 -1.99
C GLN A 226 6.69 -14.30 -2.70
N HIS A 227 6.73 -15.62 -2.49
CA HIS A 227 5.77 -16.57 -3.05
C HIS A 227 4.44 -16.64 -2.28
N GLU A 228 4.42 -16.23 -1.02
CA GLU A 228 3.23 -16.34 -0.16
C GLU A 228 2.62 -14.98 0.15
N LYS A 229 3.43 -14.03 0.61
CA LYS A 229 2.96 -12.72 1.07
C LYS A 229 4.01 -11.64 1.05
N LEU A 230 3.55 -10.41 0.84
CA LEU A 230 4.35 -9.20 0.94
C LEU A 230 3.57 -8.16 1.76
N LEU A 231 4.23 -7.54 2.74
CA LEU A 231 3.66 -6.40 3.46
C LEU A 231 3.92 -5.12 2.67
N VAL A 232 2.86 -4.42 2.27
CA VAL A 232 2.92 -3.16 1.54
C VAL A 232 2.11 -2.13 2.30
N LEU A 233 2.75 -1.08 2.85
CA LEU A 233 2.08 -0.01 3.59
C LEU A 233 1.06 -0.55 4.62
N GLY A 234 1.46 -1.54 5.43
CA GLY A 234 0.59 -2.15 6.45
C GLY A 234 -0.47 -3.15 5.93
N LEU A 235 -0.59 -3.34 4.61
CA LEU A 235 -1.50 -4.29 3.97
C LEU A 235 -0.72 -5.56 3.54
N MET A 236 -1.19 -6.73 3.98
CA MET A 236 -0.59 -8.01 3.57
C MET A 236 -1.18 -8.44 2.23
N LEU A 237 -0.34 -8.55 1.21
CA LEU A 237 -0.71 -8.96 -0.14
C LEU A 237 -0.19 -10.36 -0.42
N ASP A 238 -1.05 -11.26 -0.85
CA ASP A 238 -0.67 -12.53 -1.44
C ASP A 238 -0.70 -12.45 -2.98
N PRO A 239 0.06 -13.30 -3.71
CA PRO A 239 0.09 -13.29 -5.18
C PRO A 239 -1.29 -13.36 -5.86
N LYS A 240 -2.27 -13.99 -5.20
CA LYS A 240 -3.65 -14.16 -5.71
C LYS A 240 -4.61 -13.08 -5.24
N LEU A 241 -4.16 -12.13 -4.40
CA LEU A 241 -4.97 -11.10 -3.77
C LEU A 241 -6.22 -11.69 -3.08
N SER A 242 -6.08 -12.83 -2.41
CA SER A 242 -7.09 -13.45 -1.56
C SER A 242 -7.28 -12.72 -0.24
N PHE A 243 -6.28 -11.94 0.19
CA PHE A 243 -6.23 -11.23 1.46
C PHE A 243 -6.35 -12.11 2.71
N GLU A 244 -6.19 -13.43 2.58
CA GLU A 244 -6.31 -14.37 3.68
C GLU A 244 -5.32 -14.05 4.81
N HIS A 245 -4.08 -13.74 4.43
CA HIS A 245 -3.03 -13.39 5.39
C HIS A 245 -3.24 -11.99 5.99
N HIS A 246 -3.93 -11.10 5.29
CA HIS A 246 -4.32 -9.81 5.85
C HIS A 246 -5.40 -9.95 6.92
N LEU A 247 -6.40 -10.82 6.69
CA LEU A 247 -7.43 -11.12 7.66
C LEU A 247 -6.84 -11.76 8.93
N THR A 248 -5.89 -12.68 8.77
CA THR A 248 -5.15 -13.24 9.92
C THR A 248 -4.38 -12.16 10.69
N LEU A 249 -3.69 -11.24 9.98
CA LEU A 249 -3.00 -10.12 10.64
C LEU A 249 -3.97 -9.20 11.41
N ILE A 250 -5.15 -8.93 10.85
CA ILE A 250 -6.20 -8.16 11.52
C ILE A 250 -6.65 -8.89 12.79
N GLU A 251 -6.92 -10.19 12.70
CA GLU A 251 -7.32 -11.01 13.86
C GLU A 251 -6.26 -10.97 14.96
N GLU A 252 -4.98 -11.21 14.64
CA GLU A 252 -3.89 -11.18 15.62
C GLU A 252 -3.77 -9.82 16.31
N LYS A 253 -3.89 -8.71 15.56
CA LYS A 253 -3.86 -7.35 16.12
C LYS A 253 -5.07 -7.09 17.02
N VAL A 254 -6.26 -7.51 16.61
CA VAL A 254 -7.49 -7.37 17.39
C VAL A 254 -7.44 -8.23 18.65
N GLU A 255 -7.01 -9.48 18.56
CA GLU A 255 -6.87 -10.38 19.71
C GLU A 255 -5.85 -9.87 20.71
N THR A 256 -4.75 -9.28 20.22
CA THR A 256 -3.77 -8.62 21.08
C THR A 256 -4.38 -7.41 21.80
N ALA A 257 -5.13 -6.56 21.09
CA ALA A 257 -5.85 -5.43 21.70
C ALA A 257 -6.91 -5.89 22.72
N LEU A 258 -7.62 -6.99 22.45
CA LEU A 258 -8.57 -7.58 23.39
C LEU A 258 -7.88 -8.18 24.62
N ARG A 259 -6.75 -8.87 24.45
CA ARG A 259 -5.99 -9.43 25.58
C ARG A 259 -5.54 -8.35 26.57
N TYR A 260 -5.06 -7.21 26.07
CA TYR A 260 -4.72 -6.09 26.95
C TYR A 260 -5.95 -5.51 27.64
N GLN A 261 -7.06 -5.37 26.91
CA GLN A 261 -8.30 -4.85 27.46
C GLN A 261 -8.89 -5.75 28.56
N LEU A 262 -8.86 -7.06 28.36
CA LEU A 262 -9.37 -8.03 29.35
C LEU A 262 -8.54 -8.10 30.63
N ARG A 263 -7.32 -7.55 30.65
CA ARG A 263 -6.53 -7.40 31.88
C ARG A 263 -6.99 -6.23 32.74
N ILE A 264 -7.68 -5.25 32.16
CA ILE A 264 -8.06 -3.99 32.82
C ILE A 264 -9.58 -3.85 33.01
N SER A 265 -10.39 -4.69 32.37
CA SER A 265 -11.84 -4.73 32.53
C SER A 265 -12.39 -6.13 32.31
N GLY A 266 -13.36 -6.53 33.12
CA GLY A 266 -14.13 -7.76 32.98
C GLY A 266 -15.62 -7.50 32.76
N ALA A 267 -16.42 -8.57 32.71
CA ALA A 267 -17.87 -8.46 32.49
C ALA A 267 -18.61 -7.74 33.65
N ASN A 268 -18.12 -7.90 34.88
CA ASN A 268 -18.78 -7.40 36.09
C ASN A 268 -18.01 -6.25 36.75
N TRP A 269 -16.90 -5.80 36.16
CA TRP A 269 -16.04 -4.77 36.73
C TRP A 269 -15.25 -4.05 35.64
N GLY A 270 -14.96 -2.76 35.82
CA GLY A 270 -14.22 -1.97 34.85
C GLY A 270 -15.11 -1.00 34.07
N MET A 271 -15.28 -1.22 32.76
CA MET A 271 -15.85 -0.23 31.84
C MET A 271 -17.37 -0.35 31.70
N THR A 272 -18.05 0.80 31.63
CA THR A 272 -19.47 0.87 31.26
C THR A 272 -19.66 0.50 29.79
N LEU A 273 -20.88 0.12 29.40
CA LEU A 273 -21.21 -0.22 28.02
C LEU A 273 -20.86 0.92 27.03
N GLU A 274 -21.09 2.17 27.43
CA GLU A 274 -20.73 3.35 26.64
C GLU A 274 -19.22 3.45 26.39
N LYS A 275 -18.40 3.28 27.44
CA LYS A 275 -16.94 3.30 27.33
C LYS A 275 -16.43 2.11 26.51
N THR A 276 -17.06 0.95 26.65
CA THR A 276 -16.79 -0.24 25.82
C THR A 276 -17.05 0.05 24.34
N ARG A 277 -18.18 0.68 24.03
CA ARG A 277 -18.52 1.08 22.67
C ARG A 277 -17.48 2.05 22.11
N GLN A 278 -17.10 3.07 22.88
CA GLN A 278 -16.05 4.02 22.49
C GLN A 278 -14.71 3.30 22.23
N TYR A 279 -14.31 2.37 23.11
CA TYR A 279 -13.09 1.58 22.90
C TYR A 279 -13.14 0.76 21.62
N TYR A 280 -14.25 0.08 21.34
CA TYR A 280 -14.42 -0.66 20.09
C TYR A 280 -14.29 0.27 18.88
N ILE A 281 -14.96 1.43 18.90
CA ILE A 281 -14.94 2.40 17.80
C ILE A 281 -13.54 2.99 17.59
N CYS A 282 -12.82 3.33 18.66
CA CYS A 282 -11.54 4.04 18.59
C CYS A 282 -10.33 3.12 18.44
N LYS A 283 -10.37 1.90 18.98
CA LYS A 283 -9.21 0.99 19.01
C LYS A 283 -9.35 -0.22 18.09
N ILE A 284 -10.50 -0.89 18.09
CA ILE A 284 -10.70 -2.15 17.37
C ILE A 284 -11.12 -1.91 15.91
N ARG A 285 -12.14 -1.06 15.70
CA ARG A 285 -12.69 -0.78 14.37
C ARG A 285 -11.66 -0.21 13.39
N PRO A 286 -10.74 0.70 13.78
CA PRO A 286 -9.73 1.22 12.86
C PRO A 286 -8.74 0.13 12.41
N VAL A 287 -8.43 -0.82 13.29
CA VAL A 287 -7.59 -1.99 12.93
C VAL A 287 -8.29 -2.85 11.89
N ILE A 288 -9.57 -3.17 12.09
CA ILE A 288 -10.33 -3.99 11.13
C ILE A 288 -10.55 -3.26 9.80
N SER A 289 -10.76 -1.94 9.82
CA SER A 289 -11.08 -1.15 8.62
C SER A 289 -9.87 -0.55 7.91
N TYR A 290 -8.66 -0.81 8.40
CA TYR A 290 -7.43 -0.33 7.81
C TYR A 290 -7.32 -0.75 6.34
N ALA A 291 -7.02 0.21 5.46
CA ALA A 291 -6.91 0.01 4.02
C ALA A 291 -8.12 -0.70 3.35
N CYS A 292 -9.31 -0.67 3.97
CA CYS A 292 -10.48 -1.42 3.45
C CYS A 292 -10.85 -1.09 2.01
N ALA A 293 -10.61 0.13 1.54
CA ALA A 293 -10.84 0.50 0.14
C ALA A 293 -10.06 -0.36 -0.88
N ALA A 294 -8.91 -0.91 -0.46
CA ALA A 294 -7.98 -1.68 -1.29
C ALA A 294 -8.36 -3.17 -1.38
N TRP A 295 -8.76 -3.78 -0.26
CA TRP A 295 -9.05 -5.22 -0.16
C TRP A 295 -10.55 -5.55 -0.11
N PHE A 296 -11.40 -4.65 0.40
CA PHE A 296 -12.86 -4.79 0.39
C PHE A 296 -13.44 -4.14 -0.87
N VAL A 297 -13.37 -4.87 -2.00
CA VAL A 297 -13.66 -4.32 -3.34
C VAL A 297 -14.98 -4.79 -3.93
N TRP A 298 -15.60 -3.96 -4.76
CA TRP A 298 -16.86 -4.29 -5.43
C TRP A 298 -16.67 -5.24 -6.63
N VAL A 299 -17.43 -6.33 -6.69
CA VAL A 299 -17.72 -7.09 -7.91
C VAL A 299 -19.23 -7.29 -8.00
N LYS A 300 -19.83 -7.01 -9.17
CA LYS A 300 -21.28 -7.09 -9.36
C LYS A 300 -21.75 -8.55 -9.50
N LYS A 301 -22.38 -9.11 -8.46
CA LYS A 301 -23.36 -10.20 -8.55
C LYS A 301 -24.45 -10.03 -7.48
N GLY A 302 -25.66 -9.66 -7.89
CA GLY A 302 -26.89 -10.02 -7.15
C GLY A 302 -27.18 -9.44 -5.76
N GLY A 303 -26.80 -8.20 -5.42
CA GLY A 303 -27.55 -7.41 -4.42
C GLY A 303 -26.82 -6.92 -3.16
N LEU A 304 -25.77 -7.57 -2.67
CA LEU A 304 -24.85 -7.00 -1.66
C LEU A 304 -23.41 -7.38 -2.01
N HIS A 305 -22.50 -6.40 -2.02
CA HIS A 305 -21.30 -6.41 -2.87
C HIS A 305 -19.98 -6.48 -2.11
N CYS A 306 -19.31 -7.64 -2.13
CA CYS A 306 -18.03 -7.88 -1.46
C CYS A 306 -17.05 -8.63 -2.38
N SER A 307 -15.76 -8.23 -2.40
CA SER A 307 -14.68 -8.92 -3.16
C SER A 307 -14.16 -10.13 -2.40
N LEU A 308 -14.42 -10.18 -1.10
CA LEU A 308 -14.10 -11.32 -0.27
C LEU A 308 -15.21 -12.37 -0.41
N PRO A 309 -14.88 -13.67 -0.44
CA PRO A 309 -15.88 -14.73 -0.34
C PRO A 309 -16.70 -14.61 0.95
N ASP A 310 -17.95 -15.10 0.92
CA ASP A 310 -18.88 -15.05 2.06
C ASP A 310 -18.25 -15.59 3.36
N GLY A 311 -17.41 -16.63 3.26
CA GLY A 311 -16.68 -17.19 4.40
C GLY A 311 -15.73 -16.20 5.08
N GLN A 312 -15.04 -15.36 4.32
CA GLN A 312 -14.14 -14.33 4.86
C GLN A 312 -14.92 -13.16 5.49
N ILE A 313 -16.09 -12.81 4.94
CA ILE A 313 -16.99 -11.81 5.55
C ILE A 313 -17.54 -12.35 6.87
N ALA A 314 -18.00 -13.60 6.88
CA ALA A 314 -18.48 -14.28 8.07
C ALA A 314 -17.38 -14.36 9.15
N ARG A 315 -16.13 -14.57 8.76
CA ARG A 315 -14.95 -14.52 9.65
C ARG A 315 -14.81 -13.15 10.32
N LEU A 316 -14.89 -12.05 9.58
CA LEU A 316 -14.87 -10.69 10.14
C LEU A 316 -16.07 -10.40 11.05
N GLN A 317 -17.26 -10.83 10.67
CA GLN A 317 -18.47 -10.70 11.51
C GLN A 317 -18.34 -11.49 12.81
N LYS A 318 -17.74 -12.69 12.76
CA LYS A 318 -17.44 -13.50 13.94
C LYS A 318 -16.40 -12.83 14.85
N LEU A 319 -15.37 -12.21 14.26
CA LEU A 319 -14.38 -11.42 15.01
C LEU A 319 -15.03 -10.23 15.71
N GLN A 320 -15.87 -9.46 15.01
CA GLN A 320 -16.63 -8.36 15.61
C GLN A 320 -17.55 -8.85 16.73
N TYR A 321 -18.31 -9.92 16.49
CA TYR A 321 -19.18 -10.53 17.49
C TYR A 321 -18.39 -10.91 18.75
N LYS A 322 -17.24 -11.58 18.60
CA LYS A 322 -16.33 -11.92 19.71
C LYS A 322 -15.90 -10.67 20.47
N CYS A 323 -15.54 -9.59 19.79
CA CYS A 323 -15.14 -8.33 20.42
C CYS A 323 -16.28 -7.74 21.26
N ILE A 324 -17.45 -7.56 20.66
CA ILE A 324 -18.60 -6.91 21.30
C ILE A 324 -19.04 -7.73 22.51
N MET A 325 -19.19 -9.05 22.34
CA MET A 325 -19.53 -9.98 23.42
C MET A 325 -18.61 -9.86 24.64
N LEU A 326 -17.30 -9.87 24.41
CA LEU A 326 -16.32 -9.83 25.48
C LEU A 326 -16.28 -8.47 26.18
N LEU A 327 -16.42 -7.38 25.42
CA LEU A 327 -16.34 -6.02 25.96
C LEU A 327 -17.63 -5.58 26.65
N SER A 328 -18.79 -6.07 26.19
CA SER A 328 -20.10 -5.71 26.77
C SER A 328 -20.48 -6.56 27.97
N GLY A 329 -19.76 -7.68 28.21
CA GLY A 329 -20.12 -8.64 29.26
C GLY A 329 -21.41 -9.43 28.97
N ALA A 330 -21.86 -9.45 27.72
CA ALA A 330 -23.12 -10.10 27.35
C ALA A 330 -23.06 -11.63 27.53
N ILE A 331 -24.23 -12.24 27.76
CA ILE A 331 -24.36 -13.67 27.98
C ILE A 331 -23.96 -14.45 26.72
N ARG A 332 -23.17 -15.52 26.89
CA ARG A 332 -22.77 -16.39 25.78
C ARG A 332 -23.99 -16.92 25.04
N GLY A 333 -24.03 -16.71 23.72
CA GLY A 333 -25.13 -17.17 22.86
C GLY A 333 -26.13 -16.08 22.48
N THR A 334 -26.00 -14.85 22.99
CA THR A 334 -26.82 -13.73 22.51
C THR A 334 -26.65 -13.54 21.01
N ALA A 335 -27.76 -13.34 20.29
CA ALA A 335 -27.72 -13.16 18.85
C ALA A 335 -26.91 -11.91 18.45
N ARG A 336 -26.03 -12.06 17.44
CA ARG A 336 -25.14 -10.99 16.95
C ARG A 336 -25.89 -9.68 16.65
N VAL A 337 -27.01 -9.77 15.93
CA VAL A 337 -27.81 -8.61 15.52
C VAL A 337 -28.38 -7.85 16.73
N VAL A 338 -28.72 -8.55 17.81
CA VAL A 338 -29.20 -7.93 19.04
C VAL A 338 -28.06 -7.15 19.70
N LEU A 339 -26.88 -7.74 19.84
CA LEU A 339 -25.72 -7.05 20.42
C LEU A 339 -25.29 -5.83 19.61
N GLU A 340 -25.29 -5.93 18.29
CA GLU A 340 -25.00 -4.80 17.39
C GLU A 340 -25.96 -3.63 17.65
N LYS A 341 -27.25 -3.93 17.82
CA LYS A 341 -28.28 -2.92 18.13
C LYS A 341 -28.11 -2.33 19.54
N GLU A 342 -28.03 -3.18 20.57
CA GLU A 342 -27.90 -2.74 21.98
C GLU A 342 -26.60 -1.95 22.23
N CYS A 343 -25.50 -2.34 21.58
CA CYS A 343 -24.23 -1.63 21.70
C CYS A 343 -24.14 -0.44 20.75
N HIS A 344 -25.18 -0.14 19.95
CA HIS A 344 -25.17 0.89 18.91
C HIS A 344 -23.93 0.82 17.99
N ILE A 345 -23.61 -0.39 17.51
CA ILE A 345 -22.49 -0.71 16.64
C ILE A 345 -23.02 -1.31 15.33
N ASP A 346 -22.74 -0.63 14.21
CA ASP A 346 -23.02 -1.15 12.88
C ASP A 346 -22.30 -2.49 12.64
N SER A 347 -22.94 -3.40 11.90
CA SER A 347 -22.27 -4.59 11.39
C SER A 347 -21.03 -4.19 10.59
N ILE A 348 -19.93 -4.92 10.81
CA ILE A 348 -18.62 -4.61 10.21
C ILE A 348 -18.68 -4.59 8.68
N GLU A 349 -19.49 -5.47 8.09
CA GLU A 349 -19.70 -5.51 6.65
C GLU A 349 -20.30 -4.19 6.13
N VAL A 350 -21.37 -3.70 6.76
CA VAL A 350 -22.02 -2.44 6.40
C VAL A 350 -21.06 -1.26 6.59
N PHE A 351 -20.27 -1.28 7.66
CA PHE A 351 -19.28 -0.25 7.93
C PHE A 351 -18.17 -0.23 6.86
N LEU A 352 -17.57 -1.38 6.54
CA LEU A 352 -16.53 -1.52 5.52
C LEU A 352 -17.06 -1.14 4.14
N TYR A 353 -18.30 -1.52 3.82
CA TYR A 353 -18.98 -1.10 2.60
C TYR A 353 -19.10 0.43 2.50
N ARG A 354 -19.64 1.08 3.54
CA ARG A 354 -19.79 2.54 3.59
C ARG A 354 -18.43 3.25 3.44
N MET A 355 -17.41 2.75 4.15
CA MET A 355 -16.06 3.32 4.12
C MET A 355 -15.41 3.16 2.74
N SER A 356 -15.40 1.94 2.19
CA SER A 356 -14.80 1.65 0.88
C SER A 356 -15.43 2.48 -0.24
N ILE A 357 -16.77 2.65 -0.25
CA ILE A 357 -17.47 3.53 -1.20
C ILE A 357 -17.08 4.98 -1.01
N SER A 358 -17.08 5.46 0.23
CA SER A 358 -16.72 6.85 0.53
C SER A 358 -15.30 7.17 0.06
N PHE A 359 -14.34 6.27 0.28
CA PHE A 359 -12.98 6.43 -0.21
C PHE A 359 -12.90 6.45 -1.74
N ARG A 360 -13.67 5.59 -2.42
CA ARG A 360 -13.72 5.58 -3.89
C ARG A 360 -14.36 6.82 -4.47
N ALA A 361 -15.49 7.26 -3.91
CA ALA A 361 -16.15 8.49 -4.31
C ALA A 361 -15.21 9.68 -4.14
N LYS A 362 -14.55 9.81 -2.99
CA LYS A 362 -13.50 10.82 -2.78
C LYS A 362 -12.40 10.72 -3.84
N SER A 363 -11.93 9.50 -4.12
CA SER A 363 -10.88 9.24 -5.10
C SER A 363 -11.26 9.58 -6.56
N LEU A 364 -12.56 9.68 -6.85
CA LEU A 364 -13.12 10.14 -8.14
C LEU A 364 -13.42 11.65 -8.13
N MET A 365 -13.73 12.23 -6.96
CA MET A 365 -14.10 13.65 -6.80
C MET A 365 -12.91 14.59 -6.63
N VAL A 366 -11.68 14.08 -6.43
CA VAL A 366 -10.48 14.92 -6.47
C VAL A 366 -10.34 15.49 -7.88
N ARG A 367 -10.72 16.76 -8.04
CA ARG A 367 -10.52 17.53 -9.28
C ARG A 367 -9.02 17.81 -9.45
N PRO A 368 -8.48 17.85 -10.68
CA PRO A 368 -7.05 18.06 -10.91
C PRO A 368 -6.47 19.42 -10.46
N TYR A 369 -7.28 20.31 -9.87
CA TYR A 369 -6.86 21.67 -9.51
C TYR A 369 -7.64 22.13 -8.29
N ALA A 370 -6.99 22.15 -7.12
CA ALA A 370 -7.39 23.02 -6.04
C ALA A 370 -6.18 23.31 -5.12
N PHE A 371 -5.74 24.56 -5.16
CA PHE A 371 -5.56 25.38 -3.94
C PHE A 371 -4.18 25.58 -3.30
N TRP A 372 -3.07 25.82 -4.04
CA TRP A 372 -1.90 26.47 -3.37
C TRP A 372 -1.11 27.51 -4.19
N PHE A 373 -1.18 27.52 -5.52
CA PHE A 373 -0.47 28.53 -6.33
C PHE A 373 -1.31 28.95 -7.55
N LYS A 374 -2.21 29.92 -7.35
CA LYS A 374 -2.74 30.71 -8.46
C LYS A 374 -2.15 32.11 -8.36
N ASP A 375 -1.17 32.35 -9.23
CA ASP A 375 -0.97 33.56 -10.04
C ASP A 375 0.52 33.73 -10.31
N GLY A 376 0.93 33.55 -11.57
CA GLY A 376 2.32 33.70 -12.00
C GLY A 376 2.76 32.66 -13.02
N ASN A 377 2.37 32.89 -14.27
CA ASN A 377 2.97 32.46 -15.53
C ASN A 377 4.21 31.51 -15.47
N HIS A 378 4.03 30.24 -15.12
CA HIS A 378 5.11 29.23 -15.23
C HIS A 378 4.53 27.83 -15.48
N SER A 379 4.56 27.41 -16.75
CA SER A 379 4.09 26.10 -17.22
C SER A 379 4.96 24.91 -16.79
N THR A 380 6.09 25.14 -16.10
CA THR A 380 7.05 24.09 -15.71
C THR A 380 6.76 23.51 -14.32
N TYR A 381 6.26 24.30 -13.37
CA TYR A 381 5.99 23.85 -11.98
C TYR A 381 4.79 22.91 -11.86
N PHE A 382 3.88 22.96 -12.84
CA PHE A 382 2.66 22.16 -12.87
C PHE A 382 2.90 20.65 -13.03
N ASN A 383 4.10 20.25 -13.48
CA ASN A 383 4.45 18.85 -13.73
C ASN A 383 5.02 18.13 -12.50
N ILE A 384 5.70 18.84 -11.58
CA ILE A 384 6.37 18.24 -10.42
C ILE A 384 5.34 17.75 -9.38
N LEU A 385 4.31 18.56 -9.11
CA LEU A 385 3.27 18.22 -8.12
C LEU A 385 2.23 17.24 -8.70
N ASN A 386 1.85 17.35 -9.98
CA ASN A 386 1.07 16.29 -10.63
C ASN A 386 1.85 14.97 -10.77
N GLY A 387 3.19 15.02 -10.68
CA GLY A 387 4.10 13.87 -10.74
C GLY A 387 4.15 13.01 -9.48
N LEU A 388 3.66 13.50 -8.34
CA LEU A 388 3.69 12.78 -7.06
C LEU A 388 2.65 11.65 -6.94
N MET A 389 1.92 11.36 -8.03
CA MET A 389 1.15 10.11 -8.18
C MET A 389 0.81 9.85 -9.66
N ILE A 390 1.79 9.43 -10.47
CA ILE A 390 1.52 9.11 -11.88
C ILE A 390 1.14 7.62 -12.02
N ASN A 391 -0.12 7.38 -12.37
CA ASN A 391 -0.53 6.21 -13.14
C ASN A 391 -0.28 6.55 -14.62
N VAL A 392 0.83 6.07 -15.20
CA VAL A 392 1.36 6.61 -16.47
C VAL A 392 0.63 6.06 -17.72
N ASN A 393 -0.33 5.13 -17.60
CA ASN A 393 -0.89 4.45 -18.78
C ASN A 393 -2.39 4.62 -19.05
N SER A 394 -3.09 5.52 -18.36
CA SER A 394 -4.48 5.82 -18.73
C SER A 394 -4.61 7.24 -19.28
N THR A 395 -5.13 7.36 -20.51
CA THR A 395 -5.68 8.57 -21.13
C THR A 395 -6.87 9.19 -20.37
N GLN A 396 -7.00 8.92 -19.07
CA GLN A 396 -7.86 9.64 -18.13
C GLN A 396 -6.98 10.27 -17.06
N SER A 397 -6.76 11.56 -17.23
CA SER A 397 -6.14 12.47 -16.26
C SER A 397 -6.87 12.41 -14.91
N ILE A 398 -6.25 11.80 -13.90
CA ILE A 398 -6.70 11.86 -12.50
C ILE A 398 -5.47 12.09 -11.62
N SER A 399 -5.18 13.36 -11.31
CA SER A 399 -4.12 13.75 -10.37
C SER A 399 -4.66 13.82 -8.94
N ARG A 400 -3.96 13.16 -7.99
CA ARG A 400 -4.37 12.95 -6.58
C ARG A 400 -3.38 13.57 -5.58
N PHE A 401 -3.12 14.86 -5.70
CA PHE A 401 -2.19 15.58 -4.82
C PHE A 401 -2.70 15.74 -3.39
N ASP A 402 -4.01 15.99 -3.23
CA ASP A 402 -4.65 16.16 -1.92
C ASP A 402 -4.65 14.90 -1.05
N TYR A 403 -4.55 13.71 -1.65
CA TYR A 403 -4.66 12.45 -0.92
C TYR A 403 -3.39 12.12 -0.12
N VAL A 404 -2.20 12.42 -0.67
CA VAL A 404 -0.92 12.14 0.01
C VAL A 404 -0.70 13.14 1.15
N ILE A 405 -0.91 14.44 0.92
CA ILE A 405 -0.81 15.44 2.00
C ILE A 405 -1.86 15.21 3.08
N ARG A 406 -3.11 14.89 2.73
CA ARG A 406 -4.12 14.55 3.76
C ARG A 406 -3.82 13.25 4.48
N GLN A 407 -3.32 12.19 3.83
CA GLN A 407 -2.98 10.93 4.51
C GLN A 407 -1.75 11.07 5.40
N SER A 408 -0.74 11.83 4.98
CA SER A 408 0.41 12.16 5.83
C SER A 408 -0.01 13.01 7.02
N ILE A 409 -0.81 14.08 6.83
CA ILE A 409 -1.27 14.94 7.93
C ILE A 409 -2.28 14.22 8.86
N LEU A 410 -3.19 13.39 8.34
CA LEU A 410 -4.14 12.58 9.16
C LEU A 410 -3.52 11.34 9.82
N MET A 411 -2.27 10.98 9.50
CA MET A 411 -1.53 9.95 10.25
C MET A 411 -0.62 10.56 11.32
N PHE A 412 -0.27 11.85 11.22
CA PHE A 412 0.51 12.58 12.22
C PHE A 412 -0.36 13.36 13.24
N CYS A 413 -1.69 13.30 13.12
CA CYS A 413 -2.68 13.78 14.10
C CYS A 413 -3.64 12.65 14.43
#